data_AF-A0A162J543-F1
#
_entry.id   AF-A0A162J543-F1
#
_cell.length_a   1.000
_cell.length_b   1.000
_cell.length_c   1.000
_cell.angle_alpha   90.00
_cell.angle_beta   90.00
_cell.angle_gamma   90.00
#
_symmetry.space_group_name_H-M   'P 1'
#
loop_
_entity.id
_entity.type
_entity.pdbx_description
1 polymer ?
#
loop_
_entity_poly.entity_id
_entity_poly.type
_entity_poly.pdbx_seq_one_letter_code
_entity_poly.pdbx_strand_id
1 'polypeptide(L)'
;MAPDALQLPNHQGEQAKRSALEALPRRAASPGSTRTGIVVFSGGSAANNLVDVFESVRAANSTSLSYVIPISDNGGSTSEIIRVFGGPGIGDVRSRLVRLIPDDGSPETTAIKHLFNHRLPKVAAAARSEWFDMIEASHPLWRDISSPKRELIRSHLNSFNLEVVKRMRPSSRFDFSRASIGNLFLTGARLFTGSFEAAIYLLSSLCGVPERVAVLPALNTNFAHHIAAGLVNGDVITGQNDISHPSLPTAAVPGVGTGVHTPAPSDYDTEDHDKIEDANLPGSLPALRRPAINFSKEMDEDLPSRIERIWYINPYGQEIRIPANPRVLEAINTSNTVIYSIGSLFTSLIPNIVLKGVGEAIGSPLVRNKILILNGTLDRETGPSAEPFSGLDFVRAIANACADSRGLPPPEEEQYSYYVSHVIYLESSSSPVVDKQRLAQIGIESTRLYGPKDAAGLGGRYDAKALAQALETIVGRKNVGPDRSRRNTLVG
;
A
#
# COMPACT_ATOMS: atom_id res chain seq x y z
N MET A 1 68.64 0.06 -11.87
CA MET A 1 67.54 -0.66 -12.55
C MET A 1 67.40 -2.04 -11.95
N ALA A 2 66.38 -2.22 -11.12
CA ALA A 2 65.77 -3.48 -10.71
C ALA A 2 64.35 -3.11 -10.21
N PRO A 3 63.29 -3.88 -10.54
CA PRO A 3 61.91 -3.44 -10.34
C PRO A 3 61.37 -3.77 -8.94
N ASP A 4 60.55 -2.86 -8.41
CA ASP A 4 59.81 -2.98 -7.15
C ASP A 4 58.68 -4.03 -7.26
N ALA A 5 58.66 -4.96 -6.30
CA ALA A 5 57.57 -5.90 -6.10
C ALA A 5 56.51 -5.30 -5.16
N LEU A 6 55.31 -5.09 -5.69
CA LEU A 6 54.10 -4.71 -4.95
C LEU A 6 53.63 -5.84 -4.03
N GLN A 7 53.63 -5.60 -2.72
CA GLN A 7 52.96 -6.44 -1.72
C GLN A 7 51.48 -6.07 -1.61
N LEU A 8 50.60 -7.07 -1.76
CA LEU A 8 49.15 -6.95 -1.58
C LEU A 8 48.77 -6.95 -0.08
N PRO A 9 47.72 -6.23 0.36
CA PRO A 9 47.34 -6.18 1.78
C PRO A 9 46.62 -7.46 2.28
N ASN A 10 46.89 -7.79 3.54
CA ASN A 10 46.45 -8.97 4.29
C ASN A 10 44.92 -9.15 4.44
N HIS A 11 44.50 -10.42 4.39
CA HIS A 11 43.15 -10.97 4.66
C HIS A 11 42.70 -10.91 6.14
N GLN A 12 42.71 -9.73 6.77
CA GLN A 12 42.19 -9.56 8.15
C GLN A 12 40.82 -8.85 8.23
N GLY A 13 40.21 -8.48 7.10
CA GLY A 13 38.94 -7.74 7.05
C GLY A 13 37.66 -8.56 7.14
N GLU A 14 37.69 -9.88 6.94
CA GLU A 14 36.48 -10.71 6.83
C GLU A 14 35.97 -11.28 8.17
N GLN A 15 36.85 -11.46 9.17
CA GLN A 15 36.42 -11.92 10.50
C GLN A 15 35.74 -10.82 11.33
N ALA A 16 36.02 -9.54 11.07
CA ALA A 16 35.38 -8.42 11.75
C ALA A 16 33.92 -8.18 11.32
N LYS A 17 33.49 -8.72 10.17
CA LYS A 17 32.09 -8.62 9.70
C LYS A 17 31.18 -9.72 10.25
N ARG A 18 31.74 -10.86 10.68
CA ARG A 18 30.95 -11.95 11.30
C ARG A 18 30.60 -11.70 12.76
N SER A 19 31.39 -10.92 13.51
CA SER A 19 31.10 -10.59 14.91
C SER A 19 30.08 -9.46 15.11
N ALA A 20 29.75 -8.71 14.05
CA ALA A 20 28.78 -7.62 14.10
C ALA A 20 27.32 -8.09 14.21
N LEU A 21 27.05 -9.39 14.02
CA LEU A 21 25.70 -9.97 14.20
C LEU A 21 25.36 -10.30 15.67
N GLU A 22 26.34 -10.35 16.59
CA GLU A 22 26.12 -10.87 17.95
C GLU A 22 26.13 -9.83 19.08
N ALA A 23 26.35 -8.54 18.81
CA ALA A 23 26.35 -7.53 19.86
C ALA A 23 25.81 -6.17 19.40
N LEU A 24 24.48 -6.05 19.30
CA LEU A 24 23.83 -4.73 19.26
C LEU A 24 23.81 -4.12 20.68
N PRO A 25 24.21 -2.86 20.87
CA PRO A 25 24.06 -2.20 22.16
C PRO A 25 22.58 -2.07 22.49
N ARG A 26 22.14 -2.73 23.56
CA ARG A 26 20.82 -2.52 24.16
C ARG A 26 20.71 -1.08 24.61
N ARG A 27 20.19 -0.20 23.75
CA ARG A 27 19.78 1.13 24.16
C ARG A 27 18.66 0.94 25.18
N ALA A 28 18.96 1.16 26.45
CA ALA A 28 18.02 1.01 27.54
C ALA A 28 16.75 1.82 27.22
N ALA A 29 15.65 1.12 27.01
CA ALA A 29 14.35 1.75 26.85
C ALA A 29 14.05 2.53 28.12
N SER A 30 13.60 3.78 27.98
CA SER A 30 13.04 4.52 29.10
C SER A 30 11.87 3.73 29.70
N PRO A 31 11.89 3.43 31.00
CA PRO A 31 10.79 2.72 31.64
C PRO A 31 9.63 3.71 31.80
N GLY A 32 8.56 3.58 31.00
CA GLY A 32 7.35 4.37 31.24
C GLY A 32 6.28 4.46 30.14
N SER A 33 6.58 4.20 28.87
CA SER A 33 5.55 4.22 27.82
C SER A 33 5.12 2.81 27.46
N THR A 34 3.92 2.40 27.88
CA THR A 34 3.32 1.17 27.37
C THR A 34 3.05 1.35 25.88
N ARG A 35 3.81 0.67 25.02
CA ARG A 35 3.52 0.57 23.59
C ARG A 35 2.16 -0.11 23.42
N THR A 36 1.18 0.61 22.92
CA THR A 36 -0.21 0.15 22.79
C THR A 36 -0.79 0.57 21.44
N GLY A 37 -0.03 0.39 20.36
CA GLY A 37 -0.48 0.66 18.99
C GLY A 37 -0.53 -0.59 18.14
N ILE A 38 -1.40 -0.54 17.13
CA ILE A 38 -1.50 -1.49 16.03
C ILE A 38 -1.18 -0.73 14.74
N VAL A 39 -0.19 -1.20 13.98
CA VAL A 39 0.07 -0.73 12.62
C VAL A 39 -0.46 -1.74 11.63
N VAL A 40 -1.23 -1.29 10.65
CA VAL A 40 -1.75 -2.12 9.56
C VAL A 40 -1.15 -1.64 8.25
N PHE A 41 -0.28 -2.44 7.65
CA PHE A 41 0.11 -2.27 6.25
C PHE A 41 -1.05 -2.75 5.38
N SER A 42 -1.57 -1.87 4.53
CA SER A 42 -2.75 -2.11 3.70
C SER A 42 -2.58 -1.42 2.36
N GLY A 43 -3.18 -1.99 1.32
CA GLY A 43 -3.44 -1.29 0.06
C GLY A 43 -4.90 -0.88 -0.08
N GLY A 44 -5.36 -0.93 -1.33
CA GLY A 44 -6.69 -0.52 -1.77
C GLY A 44 -7.88 -1.31 -1.23
N SER A 45 -8.84 -1.60 -2.10
CA SER A 45 -10.21 -1.92 -1.68
C SER A 45 -10.38 -3.25 -0.92
N ALA A 46 -9.48 -4.22 -1.07
CA ALA A 46 -9.60 -5.54 -0.43
C ALA A 46 -9.71 -5.44 1.10
N ALA A 47 -8.82 -4.64 1.71
CA ALA A 47 -8.78 -4.45 3.15
C ALA A 47 -9.92 -3.58 3.69
N ASN A 48 -10.78 -2.99 2.84
CA ASN A 48 -11.95 -2.22 3.31
C ASN A 48 -12.99 -3.09 4.02
N ASN A 49 -13.02 -4.39 3.72
CA ASN A 49 -13.89 -5.35 4.39
C ASN A 49 -13.38 -5.72 5.79
N LEU A 50 -12.12 -5.41 6.11
CA LEU A 50 -11.48 -5.73 7.40
C LEU A 50 -11.37 -4.53 8.34
N VAL A 51 -11.83 -3.34 7.93
CA VAL A 51 -11.71 -2.11 8.75
C VAL A 51 -12.41 -2.28 10.09
N ASP A 52 -13.64 -2.80 10.07
CA ASP A 52 -14.43 -2.99 11.28
C ASP A 52 -13.81 -4.06 12.20
N VAL A 53 -13.11 -5.05 11.61
CA VAL A 53 -12.34 -6.06 12.36
C VAL A 53 -11.20 -5.39 13.12
N PHE A 54 -10.39 -4.57 12.43
CA PHE A 54 -9.27 -3.88 13.07
C PHE A 54 -9.74 -2.86 14.11
N GLU A 55 -10.86 -2.17 13.86
CA GLU A 55 -11.46 -1.26 14.84
C GLU A 55 -11.97 -2.01 16.08
N SER A 56 -12.59 -3.18 15.91
CA SER A 56 -12.99 -4.05 17.03
C SER A 56 -11.79 -4.44 17.90
N VAL A 57 -10.70 -4.91 17.26
CA VAL A 57 -9.46 -5.30 17.97
C VAL A 57 -8.84 -4.10 18.69
N ARG A 58 -8.85 -2.93 18.05
CA ARG A 58 -8.37 -1.67 18.64
C ARG A 58 -9.20 -1.26 19.85
N ALA A 59 -10.53 -1.26 19.72
CA ALA A 59 -11.45 -0.89 20.79
C ALA A 59 -11.33 -1.84 21.99
N ALA A 60 -11.25 -3.16 21.75
CA ALA A 60 -11.07 -4.17 22.78
C ALA A 60 -9.78 -3.98 23.60
N ASN A 61 -8.74 -3.41 23.00
CA ASN A 61 -7.43 -3.21 23.61
C ASN A 61 -7.11 -1.77 24.01
N SER A 62 -8.02 -0.82 23.72
CA SER A 62 -7.81 0.62 23.92
C SER A 62 -6.50 1.13 23.29
N THR A 63 -6.17 0.62 22.10
CA THR A 63 -4.93 0.94 21.38
C THR A 63 -5.13 2.07 20.37
N SER A 64 -4.04 2.61 19.85
CA SER A 64 -4.05 3.37 18.59
C SER A 64 -4.06 2.41 17.39
N LEU A 65 -4.56 2.88 16.25
CA LEU A 65 -4.61 2.14 14.99
C LEU A 65 -4.08 3.02 13.86
N SER A 66 -2.98 2.62 13.24
CA SER A 66 -2.37 3.37 12.13
C SER A 66 -2.38 2.52 10.87
N TYR A 67 -3.07 2.98 9.83
CA TYR A 67 -3.02 2.38 8.50
C TYR A 67 -1.87 3.00 7.71
N VAL A 68 -0.94 2.18 7.24
CA VAL A 68 0.13 2.60 6.34
C VAL A 68 -0.23 2.20 4.92
N ILE A 69 -0.34 3.20 4.05
CA ILE A 69 -0.89 3.05 2.69
C ILE A 69 0.18 3.45 1.65
N PRO A 70 0.40 2.64 0.60
CA PRO A 70 1.36 2.98 -0.44
C PRO A 70 0.85 4.14 -1.28
N ILE A 71 1.78 4.85 -1.93
CA ILE A 71 1.46 6.02 -2.77
C ILE A 71 1.96 5.85 -4.22
N SER A 72 2.17 4.61 -4.64
CA SER A 72 2.68 4.25 -5.97
C SER A 72 1.58 3.94 -6.98
N ASP A 73 0.30 4.00 -6.58
CA ASP A 73 -0.85 3.79 -7.47
C ASP A 73 -0.82 4.80 -8.62
N ASN A 74 -0.74 4.29 -9.85
CA ASN A 74 -0.79 5.07 -11.08
C ASN A 74 -1.91 4.62 -12.03
N GLY A 75 -2.94 3.94 -11.51
CA GLY A 75 -4.09 3.45 -12.28
C GLY A 75 -5.35 4.32 -12.19
N GLY A 76 -6.28 4.12 -13.13
CA GLY A 76 -7.64 4.67 -13.10
C GLY A 76 -7.72 6.20 -12.96
N SER A 77 -8.61 6.71 -12.09
CA SER A 77 -8.74 8.16 -11.87
C SER A 77 -7.49 8.80 -11.25
N THR A 78 -6.59 8.02 -10.67
CA THR A 78 -5.33 8.51 -10.11
C THR A 78 -4.33 8.82 -11.24
N SER A 79 -4.31 8.02 -12.31
CA SER A 79 -3.39 8.20 -13.46
C SER A 79 -3.56 9.57 -14.13
N GLU A 80 -4.81 10.00 -14.32
CA GLU A 80 -5.14 11.27 -14.96
C GLU A 80 -4.73 12.48 -14.10
N ILE A 81 -4.86 12.35 -12.78
CA ILE A 81 -4.38 13.36 -11.83
C ILE A 81 -2.85 13.45 -11.87
N ILE A 82 -2.16 12.31 -11.86
CA ILE A 82 -0.70 12.27 -11.93
C ILE A 82 -0.21 12.86 -13.26
N ARG A 83 -0.87 12.54 -14.38
CA ARG A 83 -0.54 13.07 -15.71
C ARG A 83 -0.59 14.59 -15.76
N VAL A 84 -1.64 15.20 -15.19
CA VAL A 84 -1.84 16.66 -15.31
C VAL A 84 -1.16 17.44 -14.19
N PHE A 85 -1.12 16.92 -12.97
CA PHE A 85 -0.63 17.66 -11.78
C PHE A 85 0.65 17.11 -11.17
N GLY A 86 1.07 15.91 -11.59
CA GLY A 86 2.03 15.11 -10.85
C GLY A 86 1.51 14.74 -9.46
N GLY A 87 2.38 14.14 -8.66
CA GLY A 87 2.10 13.85 -7.27
C GLY A 87 1.91 12.39 -6.92
N PRO A 88 1.68 12.11 -5.62
CA PRO A 88 1.54 10.76 -5.12
C PRO A 88 0.27 10.08 -5.65
N GLY A 89 0.29 8.75 -5.71
CA GLY A 89 -0.92 7.95 -5.87
C GLY A 89 -1.85 8.12 -4.67
N ILE A 90 -2.98 8.80 -4.87
CA ILE A 90 -3.90 9.18 -3.78
C ILE A 90 -5.10 8.23 -3.60
N GLY A 91 -5.31 7.32 -4.55
CA GLY A 91 -6.54 6.51 -4.63
C GLY A 91 -6.80 5.64 -3.41
N ASP A 92 -5.76 4.95 -2.92
CA ASP A 92 -5.86 4.06 -1.76
C ASP A 92 -6.03 4.83 -0.46
N VAL A 93 -5.31 5.94 -0.30
CA VAL A 93 -5.44 6.85 0.86
C VAL A 93 -6.87 7.40 0.96
N ARG A 94 -7.42 7.91 -0.17
CA ARG A 94 -8.82 8.33 -0.26
C ARG A 94 -9.75 7.18 0.16
N SER A 95 -9.57 6.00 -0.43
CA SER A 95 -10.47 4.87 -0.16
C SER A 95 -10.49 4.50 1.32
N ARG A 96 -9.33 4.53 1.99
CA ARG A 96 -9.23 4.25 3.41
C ARG A 96 -9.90 5.32 4.27
N LEU A 97 -9.63 6.61 4.00
CA LEU A 97 -10.23 7.72 4.74
C LEU A 97 -11.76 7.70 4.66
N VAL A 98 -12.31 7.46 3.47
CA VAL A 98 -13.77 7.41 3.27
C VAL A 98 -14.38 6.18 3.95
N ARG A 99 -13.66 5.05 4.02
CA ARG A 99 -14.13 3.86 4.73
C ARG A 99 -14.12 4.00 6.25
N LEU A 100 -13.27 4.89 6.78
CA LEU A 100 -13.16 5.23 8.20
C LEU A 100 -14.16 6.30 8.66
N ILE A 101 -14.97 6.85 7.75
CA ILE A 101 -16.09 7.71 8.13
C ILE A 101 -17.02 6.89 9.05
N PRO A 102 -17.31 7.39 10.27
CA PRO A 102 -18.16 6.69 11.23
C PRO A 102 -19.55 6.36 10.66
N ASP A 103 -20.09 5.20 11.01
CA ASP A 103 -21.48 4.86 10.73
C ASP A 103 -22.32 5.17 11.97
N ASP A 104 -22.48 6.46 12.29
CA ASP A 104 -23.19 6.99 13.46
C ASP A 104 -24.70 7.24 13.22
N GLY A 105 -25.19 6.95 12.01
CA GLY A 105 -26.56 7.22 11.59
C GLY A 105 -26.86 8.70 11.29
N SER A 106 -25.85 9.58 11.34
CA SER A 106 -26.00 10.98 10.97
C SER A 106 -26.23 11.12 9.46
N PRO A 107 -27.29 11.83 9.02
CA PRO A 107 -27.52 12.12 7.60
C PRO A 107 -26.32 12.83 6.95
N GLU A 108 -25.67 13.74 7.67
CA GLU A 108 -24.50 14.47 7.16
C GLU A 108 -23.32 13.53 6.92
N THR A 109 -23.04 12.63 7.86
CA THR A 109 -21.94 11.67 7.74
C THR A 109 -22.15 10.73 6.55
N THR A 110 -23.39 10.28 6.35
CA THR A 110 -23.79 9.47 5.18
C THR A 110 -23.67 10.26 3.87
N ALA A 111 -24.11 11.53 3.85
CA ALA A 111 -23.98 12.39 2.67
C ALA A 111 -22.51 12.65 2.29
N ILE A 112 -21.64 12.93 3.26
CA ILE A 112 -20.19 13.09 3.04
C ILE A 112 -19.56 11.80 2.49
N LYS A 113 -19.95 10.64 3.04
CA LYS A 113 -19.51 9.32 2.56
C LYS A 113 -19.94 9.07 1.11
N HIS A 114 -21.17 9.45 0.74
CA HIS A 114 -21.64 9.36 -0.64
C HIS A 114 -20.88 10.33 -1.55
N LEU A 115 -20.70 11.59 -1.15
CA LEU A 115 -19.98 12.61 -1.92
C LEU A 115 -18.55 12.16 -2.25
N PHE A 116 -17.77 11.69 -1.27
CA PHE A 116 -16.38 11.33 -1.52
C PHE A 116 -16.18 9.97 -2.19
N ASN A 117 -17.14 9.06 -2.10
CA ASN A 117 -17.16 7.82 -2.91
C ASN A 117 -17.61 8.06 -4.36
N HIS A 118 -18.27 9.19 -4.63
CA HIS A 118 -18.84 9.46 -5.93
C HIS A 118 -17.78 9.49 -7.04
N ARG A 119 -18.14 8.90 -8.18
CA ARG A 119 -17.35 8.90 -9.40
C ARG A 119 -18.19 9.49 -10.52
N LEU A 120 -17.58 10.42 -11.25
CA LEU A 120 -18.20 11.06 -12.40
C LEU A 120 -18.49 10.02 -13.52
N PRO A 121 -19.45 10.31 -14.41
CA PRO A 121 -19.80 9.46 -15.54
C PRO A 121 -18.60 9.02 -16.40
N LYS A 122 -18.77 7.93 -17.13
CA LYS A 122 -17.76 7.44 -18.08
C LYS A 122 -17.63 8.32 -19.32
N VAL A 123 -18.70 9.01 -19.70
CA VAL A 123 -18.74 9.84 -20.91
C VAL A 123 -18.22 11.24 -20.58
N ALA A 124 -17.16 11.67 -21.27
CA ALA A 124 -16.43 12.91 -20.97
C ALA A 124 -17.32 14.16 -20.92
N ALA A 125 -18.27 14.32 -21.86
CA ALA A 125 -19.18 15.45 -21.87
C ALA A 125 -20.11 15.49 -20.64
N ALA A 126 -20.66 14.33 -20.27
CA ALA A 126 -21.51 14.18 -19.08
C ALA A 126 -20.70 14.38 -17.79
N ALA A 127 -19.49 13.80 -17.71
CA ALA A 127 -18.59 13.96 -16.58
C ALA A 127 -18.21 15.42 -16.36
N ARG A 128 -17.92 16.15 -17.44
CA ARG A 128 -17.64 17.58 -17.38
C ARG A 128 -18.85 18.38 -16.92
N SER A 129 -20.03 18.12 -17.46
CA SER A 129 -21.27 18.80 -17.03
C SER A 129 -21.52 18.60 -15.54
N GLU A 130 -21.46 17.35 -15.08
CA GLU A 130 -21.71 17.01 -13.68
C GLU A 130 -20.61 17.58 -12.75
N TRP A 131 -19.36 17.66 -13.21
CA TRP A 131 -18.31 18.38 -12.47
C TRP A 131 -18.67 19.86 -12.24
N PHE A 132 -19.27 20.54 -13.23
CA PHE A 132 -19.75 21.91 -13.06
C PHE A 132 -20.88 21.99 -12.01
N ASP A 133 -21.82 21.04 -12.01
CA ASP A 133 -22.86 20.97 -10.98
C ASP A 133 -22.29 20.78 -9.56
N MET A 134 -21.19 20.04 -9.45
CA MET A 134 -20.49 19.84 -8.16
C MET A 134 -19.87 21.14 -7.67
N ILE A 135 -19.15 21.90 -8.51
CA ILE A 135 -18.47 23.14 -8.08
C ILE A 135 -19.46 24.28 -7.79
N GLU A 136 -20.60 24.32 -8.48
CA GLU A 136 -21.69 25.27 -8.26
C GLU A 136 -22.54 24.94 -7.04
N ALA A 137 -22.33 23.76 -6.44
CA ALA A 137 -23.12 23.22 -5.34
C ALA A 137 -24.60 22.96 -5.68
N SER A 138 -24.92 22.81 -6.96
CA SER A 138 -26.27 22.48 -7.45
C SER A 138 -26.57 20.98 -7.42
N HIS A 139 -25.52 20.15 -7.41
CA HIS A 139 -25.65 18.70 -7.43
C HIS A 139 -26.37 18.14 -6.17
N PRO A 140 -27.28 17.14 -6.29
CA PRO A 140 -28.01 16.57 -5.15
C PRO A 140 -27.16 15.98 -4.01
N LEU A 141 -25.91 15.59 -4.28
CA LEU A 141 -24.99 15.07 -3.24
C LEU A 141 -24.59 16.11 -2.18
N TRP A 142 -24.88 17.38 -2.41
CA TRP A 142 -24.70 18.43 -1.39
C TRP A 142 -25.83 18.49 -0.38
N ARG A 143 -26.93 17.77 -0.59
CA ARG A 143 -28.03 17.66 0.39
C ARG A 143 -27.50 17.05 1.69
N ASP A 144 -28.05 17.51 2.81
CA ASP A 144 -27.71 17.07 4.17
C ASP A 144 -26.27 17.35 4.63
N ILE A 145 -25.45 18.04 3.83
CA ILE A 145 -24.13 18.56 4.25
C ILE A 145 -24.30 19.97 4.79
N SER A 146 -23.84 20.22 6.02
CA SER A 146 -23.91 21.55 6.65
C SER A 146 -23.17 22.62 5.84
N SER A 147 -23.61 23.89 5.95
CA SER A 147 -23.00 24.99 5.20
C SER A 147 -21.48 25.10 5.43
N PRO A 148 -20.96 25.03 6.67
CA PRO A 148 -19.52 25.13 6.90
C PRO A 148 -18.72 24.03 6.19
N LYS A 149 -19.16 22.76 6.28
CA LYS A 149 -18.49 21.65 5.60
C LYS A 149 -18.62 21.77 4.09
N ARG A 150 -19.81 22.12 3.58
CA ARG A 150 -20.07 22.33 2.15
C ARG A 150 -19.14 23.40 1.58
N GLU A 151 -19.05 24.56 2.23
CA GLU A 151 -18.18 25.67 1.79
C GLU A 151 -16.70 25.28 1.81
N LEU A 152 -16.26 24.59 2.86
CA LEU A 152 -14.88 24.12 2.99
C LEU A 152 -14.52 23.06 1.93
N ILE A 153 -15.38 22.07 1.70
CA ILE A 153 -15.17 21.05 0.67
C ILE A 153 -15.14 21.72 -0.72
N ARG A 154 -16.14 22.56 -1.01
CA ARG A 154 -16.27 23.26 -2.28
C ARG A 154 -15.11 24.20 -2.55
N SER A 155 -14.55 24.85 -1.54
CA SER A 155 -13.36 25.70 -1.70
C SER A 155 -12.19 24.92 -2.30
N HIS A 156 -11.91 23.72 -1.79
CA HIS A 156 -10.82 22.88 -2.28
C HIS A 156 -11.10 22.25 -3.65
N LEU A 157 -12.37 21.91 -3.94
CA LEU A 157 -12.77 21.51 -5.29
C LEU A 157 -12.59 22.65 -6.31
N ASN A 158 -12.87 23.90 -5.90
CA ASN A 158 -12.59 25.07 -6.73
C ASN A 158 -11.09 25.34 -6.89
N SER A 159 -10.28 25.12 -5.84
CA SER A 159 -8.81 25.16 -5.97
C SER A 159 -8.32 24.14 -6.98
N PHE A 160 -8.84 22.91 -6.95
CA PHE A 160 -8.55 21.90 -7.97
C PHE A 160 -8.95 22.40 -9.37
N ASN A 161 -10.17 22.91 -9.53
CA ASN A 161 -10.67 23.42 -10.82
C ASN A 161 -9.80 24.56 -11.37
N LEU A 162 -9.36 25.48 -10.52
CA LEU A 162 -8.45 26.56 -10.90
C LEU A 162 -7.13 26.00 -11.43
N GLU A 163 -6.58 25.00 -10.76
CA GLU A 163 -5.33 24.33 -11.19
C GLU A 163 -5.51 23.56 -12.51
N VAL A 164 -6.69 22.97 -12.76
CA VAL A 164 -7.05 22.38 -14.08
C VAL A 164 -7.00 23.46 -15.17
N VAL A 165 -7.65 24.60 -14.95
CA VAL A 165 -7.75 25.67 -15.95
C VAL A 165 -6.36 26.26 -16.26
N LYS A 166 -5.52 26.47 -15.25
CA LYS A 166 -4.13 26.95 -15.43
C LYS A 166 -3.28 26.03 -16.31
N ARG A 167 -3.51 24.72 -16.22
CA ARG A 167 -2.77 23.69 -16.98
C ARG A 167 -3.43 23.27 -18.27
N MET A 168 -4.58 23.87 -18.61
CA MET A 168 -5.27 23.56 -19.86
C MET A 168 -4.42 24.00 -21.06
N ARG A 169 -4.28 23.10 -22.04
CA ARG A 169 -3.65 23.35 -23.33
C ARG A 169 -4.61 22.92 -24.47
N PRO A 170 -4.44 23.41 -25.70
CA PRO A 170 -5.28 22.97 -26.83
C PRO A 170 -5.23 21.45 -27.07
N SER A 171 -4.05 20.86 -26.91
CA SER A 171 -3.78 19.42 -27.13
C SER A 171 -3.85 18.56 -25.88
N SER A 172 -3.81 19.13 -24.67
CA SER A 172 -3.89 18.40 -23.41
C SER A 172 -4.89 19.05 -22.45
N ARG A 173 -5.94 18.30 -22.13
CA ARG A 173 -7.02 18.69 -21.21
C ARG A 173 -7.16 17.63 -20.13
N PHE A 174 -7.64 18.05 -18.97
CA PHE A 174 -8.03 17.12 -17.92
C PHE A 174 -9.32 16.39 -18.32
N ASP A 175 -9.28 15.06 -18.30
CA ASP A 175 -10.45 14.20 -18.52
C ASP A 175 -11.13 13.88 -17.18
N PHE A 176 -12.36 14.35 -17.02
CA PHE A 176 -13.16 14.09 -15.83
C PHE A 176 -13.81 12.70 -15.82
N SER A 177 -13.71 11.93 -16.90
CA SER A 177 -14.35 10.62 -17.04
C SER A 177 -13.93 9.66 -15.92
N ARG A 178 -14.91 9.17 -15.15
CA ARG A 178 -14.70 8.29 -13.97
C ARG A 178 -13.83 8.87 -12.85
N ALA A 179 -13.56 10.17 -12.89
CA ALA A 179 -12.84 10.85 -11.83
C ALA A 179 -13.62 10.76 -10.51
N SER A 180 -12.90 10.51 -9.41
CA SER A 180 -13.50 10.41 -8.08
C SER A 180 -13.46 11.75 -7.38
N ILE A 181 -14.61 12.21 -6.88
CA ILE A 181 -14.72 13.50 -6.18
C ILE A 181 -13.76 13.56 -4.98
N GLY A 182 -13.61 12.47 -4.22
CA GLY A 182 -12.62 12.39 -3.14
C GLY A 182 -11.16 12.54 -3.59
N ASN A 183 -10.82 12.02 -4.77
CA ASN A 183 -9.48 12.24 -5.35
C ASN A 183 -9.28 13.69 -5.78
N LEU A 184 -10.30 14.30 -6.40
CA LEU A 184 -10.25 15.71 -6.82
C LEU A 184 -10.11 16.64 -5.60
N PHE A 185 -10.84 16.35 -4.51
CA PHE A 185 -10.73 17.06 -3.24
C PHE A 185 -9.32 16.94 -2.63
N LEU A 186 -8.78 15.73 -2.49
CA LEU A 186 -7.44 15.53 -1.91
C LEU A 186 -6.36 16.22 -2.75
N THR A 187 -6.46 16.16 -4.08
CA THR A 187 -5.54 16.89 -4.96
C THR A 187 -5.67 18.39 -4.79
N GLY A 188 -6.89 18.93 -4.76
CA GLY A 188 -7.14 20.35 -4.53
C GLY A 188 -6.58 20.83 -3.19
N ALA A 189 -6.82 20.08 -2.11
CA ALA A 189 -6.27 20.35 -0.79
C ALA A 189 -4.75 20.26 -0.73
N ARG A 190 -4.14 19.26 -1.38
CA ARG A 190 -2.68 19.14 -1.48
C ARG A 190 -2.08 20.34 -2.20
N LEU A 191 -2.63 20.71 -3.36
CA LEU A 191 -2.12 21.83 -4.16
C LEU A 191 -2.30 23.16 -3.44
N PHE A 192 -3.42 23.36 -2.74
CA PHE A 192 -3.68 24.55 -1.94
C PHE A 192 -2.72 24.70 -0.76
N THR A 193 -2.48 23.60 -0.02
CA THR A 193 -1.64 23.62 1.19
C THR A 193 -0.15 23.41 0.92
N GLY A 194 0.20 22.91 -0.28
CA GLY A 194 1.55 22.43 -0.58
C GLY A 194 1.95 21.18 0.20
N SER A 195 1.00 20.46 0.83
CA SER A 195 1.30 19.29 1.68
C SER A 195 0.23 18.21 1.54
N PHE A 196 0.65 17.02 1.11
CA PHE A 196 -0.26 15.87 1.04
C PHE A 196 -0.72 15.41 2.43
N GLU A 197 0.13 15.48 3.45
CA GLU A 197 -0.26 15.15 4.83
C GLU A 197 -1.31 16.12 5.38
N ALA A 198 -1.21 17.42 5.05
CA ALA A 198 -2.22 18.40 5.43
C ALA A 198 -3.57 18.12 4.76
N ALA A 199 -3.55 17.70 3.49
CA ALA A 199 -4.76 17.28 2.76
C ALA A 199 -5.42 16.05 3.40
N ILE A 200 -4.63 15.05 3.81
CA ILE A 200 -5.10 13.87 4.54
C ILE A 200 -5.72 14.27 5.87
N TYR A 201 -5.04 15.13 6.64
CA TYR A 201 -5.54 15.64 7.92
C TYR A 201 -6.86 16.38 7.77
N LEU A 202 -6.97 17.24 6.75
CA LEU A 202 -8.19 17.98 6.45
C LEU A 202 -9.36 17.03 6.12
N LEU A 203 -9.15 16.05 5.24
CA LEU A 203 -10.19 15.08 4.91
C LEU A 203 -10.58 14.24 6.12
N SER A 204 -9.60 13.77 6.89
CA SER A 204 -9.80 13.01 8.14
C SER A 204 -10.67 13.78 9.13
N SER A 205 -10.42 15.08 9.30
CA SER A 205 -11.14 15.95 10.21
C SER A 205 -12.58 16.23 9.73
N LEU A 206 -12.76 16.50 8.42
CA LEU A 206 -14.07 16.68 7.80
C LEU A 206 -14.97 15.44 7.95
N CYS A 207 -14.36 14.27 7.83
CA CYS A 207 -14.98 12.96 7.90
C CYS A 207 -15.24 12.47 9.34
N GLY A 208 -14.77 13.19 10.36
CA GLY A 208 -14.91 12.76 11.76
C GLY A 208 -14.19 11.45 12.08
N VAL A 209 -13.08 11.15 11.40
CA VAL A 209 -12.29 9.95 11.68
C VAL A 209 -11.77 10.02 13.13
N PRO A 210 -11.90 8.94 13.94
CA PRO A 210 -11.51 8.97 15.34
C PRO A 210 -10.05 9.36 15.57
N GLU A 211 -9.76 10.16 16.60
CA GLU A 211 -8.40 10.69 16.88
C GLU A 211 -7.33 9.61 17.09
N ARG A 212 -7.73 8.42 17.54
CA ARG A 212 -6.83 7.27 17.75
C ARG A 212 -6.59 6.45 16.50
N VAL A 213 -7.20 6.82 15.37
CA VAL A 213 -7.06 6.17 14.08
C VAL A 213 -6.38 7.11 13.10
N ALA A 214 -5.29 6.67 12.49
CA ALA A 214 -4.53 7.46 11.52
C ALA A 214 -4.42 6.73 10.18
N VAL A 215 -4.47 7.50 9.09
CA VAL A 215 -4.10 7.03 7.74
C VAL A 215 -2.82 7.73 7.36
N LEU A 216 -1.74 6.96 7.20
CA LEU A 216 -0.40 7.45 6.98
C LEU A 216 0.05 7.05 5.56
N PRO A 217 0.41 8.02 4.71
CA PRO A 217 1.05 7.69 3.44
C PRO A 217 2.46 7.16 3.73
N ALA A 218 2.85 6.10 3.03
CA ALA A 218 4.15 5.43 3.21
C ALA A 218 5.33 6.39 3.01
N LEU A 219 5.15 7.37 2.13
CA LEU A 219 6.10 8.45 1.83
C LEU A 219 5.46 9.80 2.12
N ASN A 220 6.25 10.73 2.66
CA ASN A 220 5.87 12.13 2.74
C ASN A 220 6.42 12.87 1.51
N THR A 221 5.59 13.07 0.50
CA THR A 221 6.01 13.70 -0.75
C THR A 221 4.85 14.34 -1.50
N ASN A 222 5.16 15.38 -2.27
CA ASN A 222 4.26 15.99 -3.24
C ASN A 222 4.53 15.53 -4.68
N PHE A 223 5.47 14.59 -4.89
CA PHE A 223 5.89 14.11 -6.20
C PHE A 223 5.45 12.66 -6.44
N ALA A 224 5.32 12.30 -7.72
CA ALA A 224 5.06 10.92 -8.11
C ALA A 224 6.29 10.06 -7.84
N HIS A 225 6.05 8.88 -7.26
CA HIS A 225 7.07 7.86 -7.06
C HIS A 225 6.53 6.56 -7.64
N HIS A 226 7.32 5.95 -8.50
CA HIS A 226 6.93 4.75 -9.22
C HIS A 226 7.69 3.55 -8.67
N ILE A 227 7.10 2.39 -8.84
CA ILE A 227 7.72 1.11 -8.47
C ILE A 227 8.03 0.30 -9.73
N ALA A 228 9.02 -0.57 -9.63
CA ALA A 228 9.33 -1.57 -10.63
C ALA A 228 9.37 -2.96 -9.99
N ALA A 229 9.00 -3.98 -10.75
CA ALA A 229 9.06 -5.38 -10.39
C ALA A 229 10.14 -6.07 -11.21
N GLY A 230 11.03 -6.80 -10.54
CA GLY A 230 11.98 -7.72 -11.18
C GLY A 230 11.43 -9.13 -11.09
N LEU A 231 11.40 -9.82 -12.21
CA LEU A 231 10.94 -11.20 -12.31
C LEU A 231 12.12 -12.17 -12.20
N VAL A 232 11.86 -13.42 -11.81
CA VAL A 232 12.89 -14.46 -11.65
C VAL A 232 13.64 -14.75 -12.95
N ASN A 233 12.99 -14.58 -14.10
CA ASN A 233 13.62 -14.73 -15.41
C ASN A 233 14.53 -13.55 -15.83
N GLY A 234 14.63 -12.51 -14.99
CA GLY A 234 15.45 -11.31 -15.24
C GLY A 234 14.71 -10.16 -15.92
N ASP A 235 13.44 -10.33 -16.30
CA ASP A 235 12.65 -9.26 -16.90
C ASP A 235 12.24 -8.21 -15.85
N VAL A 236 12.05 -6.97 -16.30
CA VAL A 236 11.59 -5.86 -15.45
C VAL A 236 10.30 -5.26 -15.98
N ILE A 237 9.34 -5.05 -15.07
CA ILE A 237 8.07 -4.36 -15.33
C ILE A 237 8.03 -3.07 -14.51
N THR A 238 7.78 -1.93 -15.16
CA THR A 238 7.77 -0.61 -14.51
C THR A 238 6.36 -0.04 -14.41
N GLY A 239 6.00 0.48 -13.24
CA GLY A 239 4.70 1.09 -12.97
C GLY A 239 3.75 0.10 -12.29
N GLN A 240 3.08 0.56 -11.22
CA GLN A 240 2.18 -0.29 -10.43
C GLN A 240 1.04 -0.87 -11.27
N ASN A 241 0.41 -0.05 -12.11
CA ASN A 241 -0.69 -0.48 -12.96
C ASN A 241 -0.26 -1.58 -13.94
N ASP A 242 0.94 -1.51 -14.53
CA ASP A 242 1.40 -2.55 -15.46
C ASP A 242 1.79 -3.87 -14.74
N ILE A 243 2.19 -3.78 -13.47
CA ILE A 243 2.45 -4.96 -12.63
C ILE A 243 1.13 -5.68 -12.31
N SER A 244 0.08 -4.95 -11.97
CA SER A 244 -1.20 -5.53 -11.54
C SER A 244 -2.19 -5.79 -12.69
N HIS A 245 -2.31 -4.87 -13.64
CA HIS A 245 -3.36 -4.80 -14.67
C HIS A 245 -2.80 -4.23 -15.99
N PRO A 246 -2.14 -5.04 -16.83
CA PRO A 246 -1.55 -4.56 -18.06
C PRO A 246 -2.63 -4.05 -19.02
N SER A 247 -2.45 -2.83 -19.52
CA SER A 247 -3.44 -2.15 -20.38
C SER A 247 -3.46 -2.72 -21.82
N LEU A 248 -2.37 -3.39 -22.20
CA LEU A 248 -1.99 -4.06 -23.46
C LEU A 248 -0.85 -5.04 -23.11
N PRO A 249 -0.38 -5.96 -23.98
CA PRO A 249 0.75 -6.84 -23.65
C PRO A 249 2.00 -6.00 -23.35
N THR A 250 2.23 -5.67 -22.08
CA THR A 250 3.38 -4.91 -21.64
C THR A 250 4.58 -5.84 -21.77
N ALA A 251 5.39 -5.63 -22.81
CA ALA A 251 6.60 -6.39 -23.02
C ALA A 251 7.53 -6.16 -21.82
N ALA A 252 7.61 -7.17 -20.95
CA ALA A 252 8.69 -7.28 -19.98
C ALA A 252 10.00 -7.12 -20.76
N VAL A 253 10.82 -6.14 -20.38
CA VAL A 253 11.99 -5.77 -21.18
C VAL A 253 13.19 -6.59 -20.66
N PRO A 254 13.94 -7.29 -21.52
CA PRO A 254 15.12 -8.04 -21.10
C PRO A 254 16.16 -7.10 -20.48
N GLY A 255 16.64 -7.42 -19.27
CA GLY A 255 17.60 -6.57 -18.55
C GLY A 255 19.02 -6.67 -19.08
N VAL A 256 19.58 -5.56 -19.58
CA VAL A 256 21.03 -5.26 -19.57
C VAL A 256 21.21 -3.75 -19.37
N GLY A 257 22.22 -3.36 -18.59
CA GLY A 257 22.45 -2.00 -18.10
C GLY A 257 22.45 -0.88 -19.15
N THR A 258 22.15 0.33 -18.65
CA THR A 258 22.27 1.62 -19.35
C THR A 258 21.59 1.68 -20.73
N GLY A 259 20.26 1.80 -20.72
CA GLY A 259 19.47 2.11 -21.92
C GLY A 259 18.21 1.25 -22.00
N VAL A 260 17.17 1.62 -21.23
CA VAL A 260 15.88 0.91 -21.27
C VAL A 260 15.15 1.30 -22.57
N HIS A 261 15.33 0.51 -23.63
CA HIS A 261 14.49 0.60 -24.82
C HIS A 261 13.18 -0.17 -24.58
N THR A 262 12.18 0.54 -24.09
CA THR A 262 10.78 0.11 -24.24
C THR A 262 10.41 0.23 -25.73
N PRO A 263 9.56 -0.63 -26.31
CA PRO A 263 9.07 -0.41 -27.67
C PRO A 263 8.32 0.94 -27.72
N ALA A 264 8.94 1.92 -28.37
CA ALA A 264 8.36 3.24 -28.58
C ALA A 264 7.23 3.13 -29.61
N PRO A 265 6.07 3.80 -29.42
CA PRO A 265 5.26 4.23 -30.55
C PRO A 265 6.09 5.19 -31.41
N SER A 266 5.70 5.42 -32.65
CA SER A 266 6.38 6.36 -33.56
C SER A 266 6.85 7.62 -32.83
N ASP A 267 8.13 7.98 -32.96
CA ASP A 267 8.82 9.09 -32.26
C ASP A 267 8.01 10.41 -32.22
N TYR A 268 7.14 10.62 -33.20
CA TYR A 268 6.26 11.78 -33.31
C TYR A 268 5.25 11.97 -32.17
N ASP A 269 4.64 10.91 -31.60
CA ASP A 269 3.64 11.09 -30.53
C ASP A 269 4.29 11.45 -29.19
N THR A 270 5.51 10.94 -28.93
CA THR A 270 6.14 11.07 -27.60
C THR A 270 6.83 12.42 -27.42
N GLU A 271 7.41 12.98 -28.48
CA GLU A 271 8.09 14.29 -28.43
C GLU A 271 7.13 15.48 -28.28
N ASP A 272 5.91 15.38 -28.83
CA ASP A 272 4.91 16.45 -28.71
C ASP A 272 4.24 16.46 -27.33
N HIS A 273 4.06 15.30 -26.69
CA HIS A 273 3.62 15.23 -25.29
C HIS A 273 4.66 15.83 -24.32
N ASP A 274 5.96 15.65 -24.59
CA ASP A 274 7.07 16.14 -23.75
C ASP A 274 7.23 17.66 -23.74
N LYS A 275 6.72 18.36 -24.76
CA LYS A 275 6.76 19.84 -24.82
C LYS A 275 5.60 20.51 -24.07
N ILE A 276 4.57 19.77 -23.67
CA ILE A 276 3.25 20.35 -23.37
C ILE A 276 2.79 20.10 -21.93
N GLU A 277 3.19 18.99 -21.30
CA GLU A 277 2.70 18.60 -19.97
C GLU A 277 3.66 18.99 -18.83
N ASP A 278 3.23 19.95 -18.00
CA ASP A 278 4.02 20.53 -16.91
C ASP A 278 4.42 19.52 -15.80
N ALA A 279 3.81 18.33 -15.77
CA ALA A 279 3.99 17.34 -14.70
C ALA A 279 5.08 16.30 -14.98
N ASN A 280 5.49 16.13 -16.25
CA ASN A 280 6.48 15.13 -16.65
C ASN A 280 7.83 15.81 -16.89
N LEU A 281 8.88 15.31 -16.23
CA LEU A 281 10.24 15.77 -16.51
C LEU A 281 10.68 15.29 -17.91
N PRO A 282 11.39 16.12 -18.71
CA PRO A 282 11.96 15.70 -19.98
C PRO A 282 12.80 14.42 -19.81
N GLY A 283 12.60 13.44 -20.71
CA GLY A 283 13.31 12.15 -20.69
C GLY A 283 12.78 11.11 -19.68
N SER A 284 11.67 11.37 -19.00
CA SER A 284 10.97 10.34 -18.19
C SER A 284 10.51 9.12 -19.01
N LEU A 285 10.34 7.97 -18.35
CA LEU A 285 9.97 6.72 -19.02
C LEU A 285 8.58 6.80 -19.68
N PRO A 286 8.43 6.48 -20.98
CA PRO A 286 7.14 6.52 -21.66
C PRO A 286 6.06 5.63 -21.03
N ALA A 287 6.44 4.49 -20.45
CA ALA A 287 5.51 3.59 -19.76
C ALA A 287 4.80 4.27 -18.58
N LEU A 288 5.47 5.20 -17.88
CA LEU A 288 4.92 5.90 -16.72
C LEU A 288 4.00 7.08 -17.10
N ARG A 289 4.01 7.48 -18.38
CA ARG A 289 3.28 8.65 -18.90
C ARG A 289 1.89 8.31 -19.47
N ARG A 290 1.62 7.03 -19.73
CA ARG A 290 0.37 6.60 -20.38
C ARG A 290 -0.82 6.71 -19.41
N PRO A 291 -1.91 7.42 -19.77
CA PRO A 291 -3.11 7.46 -18.95
C PRO A 291 -3.80 6.09 -18.92
N ALA A 292 -3.76 5.42 -17.77
CA ALA A 292 -4.41 4.13 -17.53
C ALA A 292 -5.84 4.30 -17.00
N ILE A 293 -6.68 5.07 -17.72
CA ILE A 293 -8.04 5.38 -17.27
C ILE A 293 -8.91 4.10 -17.30
N ASN A 294 -8.81 3.29 -18.36
CA ASN A 294 -9.51 2.03 -18.54
C ASN A 294 -8.75 0.86 -17.89
N PHE A 295 -9.08 0.54 -16.64
CA PHE A 295 -8.62 -0.68 -15.96
C PHE A 295 -9.78 -1.68 -15.80
N SER A 296 -9.50 -2.98 -15.96
CA SER A 296 -10.39 -4.10 -15.65
C SER A 296 -9.66 -5.04 -14.70
N LYS A 297 -10.35 -5.54 -13.66
CA LYS A 297 -9.79 -6.51 -12.69
C LYS A 297 -10.17 -7.96 -13.00
N GLU A 298 -10.84 -8.18 -14.12
CA GLU A 298 -11.56 -9.44 -14.39
C GLU A 298 -10.82 -10.37 -15.37
N MET A 299 -9.73 -9.89 -15.99
CA MET A 299 -8.94 -10.68 -16.96
C MET A 299 -7.46 -10.33 -16.86
N ASP A 300 -6.79 -10.82 -15.81
CA ASP A 300 -5.35 -10.69 -15.67
C ASP A 300 -4.69 -11.99 -16.20
N GLU A 301 -3.99 -11.92 -17.33
CA GLU A 301 -3.12 -13.02 -17.79
C GLU A 301 -2.04 -13.32 -16.73
N ASP A 302 -1.39 -14.49 -16.77
CA ASP A 302 -0.27 -14.75 -15.86
C ASP A 302 0.96 -13.89 -16.21
N LEU A 303 1.82 -13.61 -15.21
CA LEU A 303 3.17 -13.10 -15.48
C LEU A 303 4.05 -14.22 -16.08
N PRO A 304 5.04 -13.89 -16.92
CA PRO A 304 5.91 -14.90 -17.54
C PRO A 304 6.74 -15.67 -16.53
N SER A 305 7.05 -15.07 -15.37
CA SER A 305 7.62 -15.75 -14.21
C SER A 305 7.26 -15.01 -12.92
N ARG A 306 7.56 -15.63 -11.77
CA ARG A 306 7.32 -15.08 -10.44
C ARG A 306 8.02 -13.73 -10.26
N ILE A 307 7.39 -12.80 -9.53
CA ILE A 307 8.07 -11.58 -9.06
C ILE A 307 9.09 -11.99 -7.99
N GLU A 308 10.34 -11.56 -8.18
CA GLU A 308 11.42 -11.75 -7.22
C GLU A 308 11.45 -10.62 -6.18
N ARG A 309 11.35 -9.36 -6.63
CA ARG A 309 11.41 -8.18 -5.76
C ARG A 309 10.73 -6.95 -6.38
N ILE A 310 10.46 -5.95 -5.53
CA ILE A 310 9.94 -4.62 -5.89
C ILE A 310 10.89 -3.55 -5.36
N TRP A 311 11.11 -2.48 -6.14
CA TRP A 311 11.87 -1.31 -5.70
C TRP A 311 11.26 -0.02 -6.24
N TYR A 312 11.61 1.11 -5.62
CA TYR A 312 11.23 2.43 -6.12
C TYR A 312 12.18 2.86 -7.24
N ILE A 313 11.63 3.51 -8.26
CA ILE A 313 12.39 4.10 -9.37
C ILE A 313 12.13 5.61 -9.44
N ASN A 314 13.12 6.34 -9.91
CA ASN A 314 12.93 7.72 -10.35
C ASN A 314 12.20 7.75 -11.72
N PRO A 315 11.78 8.92 -12.21
CA PRO A 315 11.12 9.03 -13.51
C PRO A 315 11.93 8.51 -14.70
N TYR A 316 13.25 8.32 -14.54
CA TYR A 316 14.17 7.80 -15.56
C TYR A 316 14.39 6.28 -15.49
N GLY A 317 13.68 5.58 -14.60
CA GLY A 317 13.79 4.13 -14.43
C GLY A 317 14.95 3.66 -13.55
N GLN A 318 15.68 4.58 -12.94
CA GLN A 318 16.79 4.22 -12.06
C GLN A 318 16.27 3.90 -10.66
N GLU A 319 16.79 2.83 -10.08
CA GLU A 319 16.48 2.44 -8.70
C GLU A 319 16.88 3.53 -7.70
N ILE A 320 15.95 3.85 -6.79
CA ILE A 320 16.13 4.83 -5.73
C ILE A 320 15.72 4.25 -4.39
N ARG A 321 16.48 4.60 -3.35
CA ARG A 321 16.18 4.18 -1.97
C ARG A 321 15.71 5.36 -1.15
N ILE A 322 14.43 5.36 -0.83
CA ILE A 322 13.74 6.49 -0.22
C ILE A 322 13.44 6.18 1.25
N PRO A 323 13.66 7.12 2.19
CA PRO A 323 13.21 6.96 3.57
C PRO A 323 11.67 6.92 3.64
N ALA A 324 11.15 6.07 4.51
CA ALA A 324 9.73 6.09 4.84
C ALA A 324 9.34 7.41 5.50
N ASN A 325 8.04 7.72 5.47
CA ASN A 325 7.46 8.80 6.23
C ASN A 325 7.84 8.66 7.73
N PRO A 326 8.43 9.69 8.36
CA PRO A 326 8.79 9.64 9.78
C PRO A 326 7.63 9.24 10.70
N ARG A 327 6.40 9.64 10.38
CA ARG A 327 5.20 9.27 11.15
C ARG A 327 4.88 7.78 11.07
N VAL A 328 5.23 7.11 9.97
CA VAL A 328 5.12 5.65 9.83
C VAL A 328 6.12 4.98 10.76
N LEU A 329 7.37 5.43 10.76
CA LEU A 329 8.39 4.90 11.66
C LEU A 329 8.02 5.12 13.14
N GLU A 330 7.50 6.30 13.48
CA GLU A 330 6.97 6.60 14.82
C GLU A 330 5.80 5.68 15.20
N ALA A 331 4.85 5.47 14.29
CA ALA A 331 3.72 4.57 14.51
C ALA A 331 4.18 3.13 14.77
N ILE A 332 5.16 2.61 14.01
CA ILE A 332 5.72 1.28 14.24
C ILE A 332 6.46 1.25 15.59
N ASN A 333 7.30 2.26 15.85
CA ASN A 333 8.09 2.36 17.07
C ASN A 333 7.28 2.55 18.35
N THR A 334 6.02 2.99 18.27
CA THR A 334 5.10 3.12 19.41
C THR A 334 4.10 1.97 19.50
N SER A 335 4.09 1.10 18.49
CA SER A 335 3.22 -0.06 18.41
C SER A 335 3.88 -1.32 18.95
N ASN A 336 3.04 -2.28 19.33
CA ASN A 336 3.50 -3.62 19.73
C ASN A 336 3.03 -4.70 18.72
N THR A 337 2.17 -4.32 17.78
CA THR A 337 1.57 -5.19 16.79
C THR A 337 1.68 -4.53 15.41
N VAL A 338 2.19 -5.29 14.44
CA VAL A 338 2.18 -4.99 13.01
C VAL A 338 1.32 -6.05 12.34
N ILE A 339 0.41 -5.62 11.47
CA ILE A 339 -0.44 -6.47 10.65
C ILE A 339 -0.15 -6.18 9.18
N TYR A 340 0.24 -7.20 8.43
CA TYR A 340 0.22 -7.19 6.97
C TYR A 340 -1.17 -7.67 6.54
N SER A 341 -2.03 -6.73 6.18
CA SER A 341 -3.44 -7.01 5.82
C SER A 341 -3.54 -7.65 4.44
N ILE A 342 -4.74 -8.14 4.10
CA ILE A 342 -5.05 -8.58 2.74
C ILE A 342 -4.87 -7.45 1.70
N GLY A 343 -4.48 -7.83 0.50
CA GLY A 343 -4.16 -6.95 -0.62
C GLY A 343 -3.10 -7.58 -1.53
N SER A 344 -2.93 -7.05 -2.73
CA SER A 344 -1.90 -7.55 -3.65
C SER A 344 -0.51 -7.43 -3.03
N LEU A 345 0.22 -8.55 -2.97
CA LEU A 345 1.44 -8.63 -2.18
C LEU A 345 2.45 -7.57 -2.64
N PHE A 346 2.74 -7.53 -3.93
CA PHE A 346 3.85 -6.76 -4.49
C PHE A 346 3.49 -5.30 -4.79
N THR A 347 2.21 -4.98 -5.01
CA THR A 347 1.78 -3.60 -5.30
C THR A 347 1.06 -2.90 -4.15
N SER A 348 0.60 -3.64 -3.14
CA SER A 348 -0.06 -3.06 -1.96
C SER A 348 0.75 -3.15 -0.67
N LEU A 349 1.43 -4.27 -0.39
CA LEU A 349 2.13 -4.47 0.88
C LEU A 349 3.60 -4.13 0.78
N ILE A 350 4.32 -4.82 -0.10
CA ILE A 350 5.77 -4.70 -0.28
C ILE A 350 6.23 -3.25 -0.51
N PRO A 351 5.53 -2.37 -1.28
CA PRO A 351 5.96 -0.99 -1.48
C PRO A 351 6.05 -0.18 -0.19
N ASN A 352 5.27 -0.51 0.84
CA ASN A 352 5.40 0.13 2.15
C ASN A 352 6.63 -0.39 2.92
N ILE A 353 6.98 -1.67 2.72
CA ILE A 353 7.97 -2.39 3.53
C ILE A 353 9.39 -2.09 3.04
N VAL A 354 9.61 -2.01 1.72
CA VAL A 354 10.94 -1.78 1.12
C VAL A 354 11.53 -0.39 1.41
N LEU A 355 10.70 0.54 1.90
CA LEU A 355 11.13 1.89 2.25
C LEU A 355 12.15 1.87 3.39
N LYS A 356 13.20 2.69 3.27
CA LYS A 356 14.31 2.70 4.23
C LYS A 356 13.81 3.00 5.64
N GLY A 357 14.21 2.13 6.57
CA GLY A 357 13.89 2.22 8.00
C GLY A 357 12.71 1.34 8.44
N VAL A 358 11.84 0.92 7.51
CA VAL A 358 10.65 0.13 7.86
C VAL A 358 11.03 -1.28 8.31
N GLY A 359 11.90 -1.97 7.57
CA GLY A 359 12.36 -3.32 7.94
C GLY A 359 13.10 -3.35 9.29
N GLU A 360 13.88 -2.30 9.60
CA GLU A 360 14.51 -2.15 10.92
C GLU A 360 13.47 -1.96 12.03
N ALA A 361 12.49 -1.07 11.81
CA ALA A 361 11.43 -0.78 12.78
C ALA A 361 10.54 -2.02 13.06
N ILE A 362 10.14 -2.75 12.01
CA ILE A 362 9.39 -4.00 12.11
C ILE A 362 10.19 -5.07 12.84
N GLY A 363 11.47 -5.21 12.50
CA GLY A 363 12.35 -6.22 13.08
C GLY A 363 12.53 -6.08 14.59
N SER A 364 12.38 -4.87 15.12
CA SER A 364 12.51 -4.58 16.55
C SER A 364 11.79 -5.60 17.44
N PRO A 365 12.44 -6.16 18.48
CA PRO A 365 11.80 -7.10 19.41
C PRO A 365 10.69 -6.44 20.25
N LEU A 366 10.55 -5.12 20.17
CA LEU A 366 9.49 -4.35 20.81
C LEU A 366 8.15 -4.49 20.07
N VAL A 367 8.19 -4.80 18.77
CA VAL A 367 7.03 -5.27 18.00
C VAL A 367 6.90 -6.76 18.29
N ARG A 368 5.98 -7.11 19.19
CA ARG A 368 5.78 -8.49 19.64
C ARG A 368 5.07 -9.33 18.60
N ASN A 369 4.03 -8.76 18.00
CA ASN A 369 3.18 -9.44 17.04
C ASN A 369 3.41 -8.85 15.64
N LYS A 370 3.75 -9.72 14.69
CA LYS A 370 3.95 -9.42 13.27
C LYS A 370 3.07 -10.41 12.49
N ILE A 371 1.85 -10.00 12.18
CA ILE A 371 0.76 -10.88 11.76
C ILE A 371 0.55 -10.70 10.26
N LEU A 372 0.75 -11.76 9.48
CA LEU A 372 0.40 -11.82 8.07
C LEU A 372 -1.00 -12.41 7.90
N ILE A 373 -1.91 -11.68 7.26
CA ILE A 373 -3.21 -12.21 6.84
C ILE A 373 -3.14 -12.51 5.35
N LEU A 374 -3.15 -13.79 4.98
CA LEU A 374 -3.05 -14.20 3.57
C LEU A 374 -4.33 -13.84 2.79
N ASN A 375 -4.16 -13.56 1.50
CA ASN A 375 -5.27 -13.36 0.59
C ASN A 375 -6.12 -14.63 0.45
N GLY A 376 -7.44 -14.48 0.30
CA GLY A 376 -8.33 -15.63 0.07
C GLY A 376 -8.27 -16.19 -1.36
N THR A 377 -7.70 -15.41 -2.28
CA THR A 377 -7.45 -15.78 -3.68
C THR A 377 -6.07 -15.27 -4.07
N LEU A 378 -5.31 -16.06 -4.83
CA LEU A 378 -4.11 -15.58 -5.51
C LEU A 378 -4.48 -14.61 -6.64
N ASP A 379 -3.56 -13.69 -6.93
CA ASP A 379 -3.63 -12.76 -8.06
C ASP A 379 -2.46 -13.00 -9.01
N ARG A 380 -2.46 -12.31 -10.17
CA ARG A 380 -1.39 -12.40 -11.17
C ARG A 380 0.01 -12.17 -10.57
N GLU A 381 0.13 -11.26 -9.59
CA GLU A 381 1.40 -10.91 -8.94
C GLU A 381 2.00 -12.08 -8.14
N THR A 382 1.15 -13.02 -7.74
CA THR A 382 1.48 -14.19 -6.91
C THR A 382 1.34 -15.52 -7.68
N GLY A 383 1.28 -15.42 -9.02
CA GLY A 383 1.41 -16.51 -9.99
C GLY A 383 2.84 -16.70 -10.53
N PRO A 384 3.03 -17.39 -11.68
CA PRO A 384 2.01 -17.88 -12.61
C PRO A 384 1.19 -19.05 -12.04
N SER A 385 0.04 -19.35 -12.64
CA SER A 385 -0.87 -20.44 -12.22
C SER A 385 -0.20 -21.82 -12.23
N ALA A 386 0.85 -21.99 -13.05
CA ALA A 386 1.67 -23.21 -13.08
C ALA A 386 2.58 -23.35 -11.85
N GLU A 387 2.94 -22.24 -11.20
CA GLU A 387 3.84 -22.20 -10.05
C GLU A 387 3.32 -21.15 -9.03
N PRO A 388 2.16 -21.37 -8.39
CA PRO A 388 1.53 -20.37 -7.51
C PRO A 388 2.28 -20.21 -6.19
N PHE A 389 2.28 -19.00 -5.62
CA PHE A 389 2.89 -18.75 -4.32
C PHE A 389 2.21 -19.55 -3.19
N SER A 390 3.02 -20.17 -2.35
CA SER A 390 2.59 -20.75 -1.07
C SER A 390 2.54 -19.68 0.04
N GLY A 391 1.96 -20.01 1.19
CA GLY A 391 2.01 -19.14 2.37
C GLY A 391 3.45 -18.85 2.84
N LEU A 392 4.39 -19.79 2.66
CA LEU A 392 5.80 -19.57 2.95
C LEU A 392 6.44 -18.58 1.96
N ASP A 393 6.01 -18.58 0.69
CA ASP A 393 6.50 -17.61 -0.30
C ASP A 393 6.06 -16.17 0.03
N PHE A 394 4.85 -15.98 0.56
CA PHE A 394 4.41 -14.68 1.08
C PHE A 394 5.29 -14.22 2.26
N VAL A 395 5.58 -15.12 3.19
CA VAL A 395 6.48 -14.84 4.33
C VAL A 395 7.88 -14.45 3.84
N ARG A 396 8.44 -15.22 2.90
CA ARG A 396 9.73 -14.96 2.25
C ARG A 396 9.76 -13.59 1.60
N ALA A 397 8.74 -13.23 0.82
CA ALA A 397 8.66 -11.93 0.15
C ALA A 397 8.68 -10.76 1.14
N ILE A 398 7.94 -10.86 2.26
CA ILE A 398 7.94 -9.83 3.32
C ILE A 398 9.29 -9.76 4.03
N ALA A 399 9.90 -10.91 4.34
CA ALA A 399 11.22 -10.97 4.98
C ALA A 399 12.31 -10.36 4.08
N ASN A 400 12.29 -10.68 2.79
CA ASN A 400 13.18 -10.11 1.78
C ASN A 400 13.00 -8.60 1.67
N ALA A 401 11.76 -8.11 1.62
CA ALA A 401 11.49 -6.67 1.57
C ALA A 401 11.97 -5.94 2.83
N CYS A 402 11.85 -6.56 4.01
CA CYS A 402 12.38 -6.00 5.25
C CYS A 402 13.91 -5.96 5.25
N ALA A 403 14.58 -6.97 4.71
CA ALA A 403 16.03 -6.99 4.57
C ALA A 403 16.52 -5.94 3.55
N ASP A 404 15.83 -5.81 2.41
CA ASP A 404 16.12 -4.81 1.38
C ASP A 404 15.95 -3.37 1.92
N SER A 405 14.90 -3.12 2.70
CA SER A 405 14.71 -1.87 3.44
C SER A 405 15.91 -1.51 4.33
N ARG A 406 16.62 -2.52 4.84
CA ARG A 406 17.85 -2.39 5.64
C ARG A 406 19.12 -2.37 4.79
N GLY A 407 19.06 -2.74 3.51
CA GLY A 407 20.22 -2.89 2.64
C GLY A 407 21.04 -4.12 3.00
N LEU A 408 20.37 -5.15 3.51
CA LEU A 408 20.95 -6.42 3.88
C LEU A 408 20.61 -7.46 2.78
N PRO A 409 21.43 -8.51 2.63
CA PRO A 409 21.08 -9.62 1.74
C PRO A 409 19.77 -10.28 2.19
N PRO A 410 19.10 -11.04 1.28
CA PRO A 410 17.95 -11.85 1.64
C PRO A 410 18.23 -12.71 2.88
N PRO A 411 17.32 -12.72 3.87
CA PRO A 411 17.49 -13.52 5.07
C PRO A 411 17.36 -15.01 4.77
N GLU A 412 18.02 -15.83 5.59
CA GLU A 412 17.80 -17.28 5.62
C GLU A 412 16.39 -17.59 6.18
N GLU A 413 15.86 -18.77 5.88
CA GLU A 413 14.47 -19.12 6.22
C GLU A 413 14.21 -19.08 7.74
N GLU A 414 15.18 -19.47 8.56
CA GLU A 414 15.09 -19.44 10.02
C GLU A 414 14.94 -18.01 10.56
N GLN A 415 15.35 -17.01 9.78
CA GLN A 415 15.27 -15.60 10.14
C GLN A 415 13.94 -14.96 9.72
N TYR A 416 13.05 -15.67 9.01
CA TYR A 416 11.76 -15.14 8.61
C TYR A 416 10.88 -14.78 9.81
N SER A 417 11.01 -15.54 10.92
CA SER A 417 10.33 -15.28 12.20
C SER A 417 10.63 -13.90 12.79
N TYR A 418 11.77 -13.29 12.42
CA TYR A 418 12.13 -11.93 12.81
C TYR A 418 11.18 -10.87 12.21
N TYR A 419 10.56 -11.15 11.06
CA TYR A 419 9.69 -10.22 10.35
C TYR A 419 8.22 -10.65 10.30
N VAL A 420 7.93 -11.94 10.41
CA VAL A 420 6.57 -12.49 10.48
C VAL A 420 6.50 -13.52 11.59
N SER A 421 5.62 -13.31 12.56
CA SER A 421 5.45 -14.20 13.73
C SER A 421 4.21 -15.09 13.62
N HIS A 422 3.17 -14.60 12.94
CA HIS A 422 1.88 -15.29 12.82
C HIS A 422 1.40 -15.22 11.38
N VAL A 423 0.82 -16.31 10.89
CA VAL A 423 0.14 -16.39 9.59
C VAL A 423 -1.31 -16.79 9.80
N ILE A 424 -2.24 -15.92 9.41
CA ILE A 424 -3.67 -16.22 9.37
C ILE A 424 -4.05 -16.49 7.92
N TYR A 425 -4.76 -17.58 7.67
CA TYR A 425 -5.12 -18.00 6.32
C TYR A 425 -6.49 -18.66 6.24
N LEU A 426 -7.08 -18.61 5.06
CA LEU A 426 -8.24 -19.39 4.67
C LEU A 426 -7.76 -20.67 3.98
N GLU A 427 -8.46 -21.77 4.19
CA GLU A 427 -8.21 -23.02 3.45
C GLU A 427 -9.28 -23.18 2.38
N SER A 428 -8.89 -22.97 1.12
CA SER A 428 -9.75 -23.06 -0.07
C SER A 428 -8.92 -23.45 -1.29
N SER A 429 -9.57 -23.83 -2.39
CA SER A 429 -8.90 -24.17 -3.66
C SER A 429 -8.21 -22.98 -4.33
N SER A 430 -8.60 -21.74 -3.98
CA SER A 430 -8.08 -20.50 -4.57
C SER A 430 -7.05 -19.79 -3.69
N SER A 431 -6.96 -20.15 -2.41
CA SER A 431 -6.05 -19.54 -1.44
C SER A 431 -4.64 -20.15 -1.52
N PRO A 432 -3.59 -19.42 -1.11
CA PRO A 432 -2.24 -19.96 -1.03
C PRO A 432 -2.19 -21.23 -0.16
N VAL A 433 -1.45 -22.24 -0.61
CA VAL A 433 -1.22 -23.47 0.17
C VAL A 433 -0.33 -23.16 1.37
N VAL A 434 -0.72 -23.60 2.56
CA VAL A 434 0.03 -23.35 3.80
C VAL A 434 0.52 -24.65 4.42
N ASP A 435 1.84 -24.83 4.46
CA ASP A 435 2.48 -25.88 5.24
C ASP A 435 2.67 -25.42 6.70
N LYS A 436 1.75 -25.87 7.56
CA LYS A 436 1.77 -25.52 8.99
C LYS A 436 2.98 -26.10 9.72
N GLN A 437 3.46 -27.27 9.32
CA GLN A 437 4.59 -27.92 9.97
C GLN A 437 5.87 -27.17 9.65
N ARG A 438 6.06 -26.78 8.38
CA ARG A 438 7.23 -26.00 7.98
C ARG A 438 7.25 -24.62 8.65
N LEU A 439 6.11 -23.91 8.66
CA LEU A 439 6.01 -22.62 9.37
C LEU A 439 6.33 -22.76 10.87
N ALA A 440 5.82 -23.80 11.53
CA ALA A 440 6.11 -24.03 12.94
C ALA A 440 7.59 -24.34 13.20
N GLN A 441 8.27 -25.08 12.31
CA GLN A 441 9.71 -25.38 12.43
C GLN A 441 10.59 -24.12 12.41
N ILE A 442 10.20 -23.11 11.64
CA ILE A 442 10.91 -21.82 11.55
C ILE A 442 10.39 -20.78 12.56
N GLY A 443 9.53 -21.18 13.49
CA GLY A 443 9.05 -20.33 14.59
C GLY A 443 7.89 -19.40 14.22
N ILE A 444 7.08 -19.74 13.21
CA ILE A 444 5.93 -18.97 12.77
C ILE A 444 4.63 -19.73 13.10
N GLU A 445 3.79 -19.12 13.93
CA GLU A 445 2.50 -19.69 14.30
C GLU A 445 1.49 -19.54 13.16
N SER A 446 0.67 -20.56 12.89
CA SER A 446 -0.31 -20.50 11.81
C SER A 446 -1.73 -20.77 12.32
N THR A 447 -2.66 -19.87 12.01
CA THR A 447 -4.07 -19.96 12.40
C THR A 447 -4.94 -20.11 11.16
N ARG A 448 -5.62 -21.25 11.04
CA ARG A 448 -6.60 -21.49 9.99
C ARG A 448 -7.96 -20.90 10.37
N LEU A 449 -8.57 -20.16 9.46
CA LEU A 449 -9.95 -19.70 9.55
C LEU A 449 -10.80 -20.25 8.41
N TYR A 450 -12.12 -20.22 8.61
CA TYR A 450 -13.10 -20.57 7.59
C TYR A 450 -13.83 -19.31 7.14
N GLY A 451 -13.97 -19.18 5.82
CA GLY A 451 -14.73 -18.10 5.20
C GLY A 451 -16.18 -18.51 4.91
N PRO A 452 -17.12 -17.54 4.81
CA PRO A 452 -18.43 -17.81 4.24
C PRO A 452 -18.27 -18.33 2.81
N LYS A 453 -18.96 -19.41 2.46
CA LYS A 453 -18.99 -19.91 1.08
C LYS A 453 -19.77 -18.93 0.21
N ASP A 454 -19.17 -18.49 -0.90
CA ASP A 454 -19.89 -17.72 -1.90
C ASP A 454 -20.79 -18.61 -2.78
N ALA A 455 -21.49 -18.01 -3.76
CA ALA A 455 -22.36 -18.73 -4.70
C ALA A 455 -21.61 -19.75 -5.57
N ALA A 456 -20.29 -19.64 -5.70
CA ALA A 456 -19.41 -20.60 -6.37
C ALA A 456 -18.81 -21.64 -5.39
N GLY A 457 -19.18 -21.59 -4.10
CA GLY A 457 -18.64 -22.46 -3.06
C GLY A 457 -17.21 -22.10 -2.59
N LEU A 458 -16.65 -20.99 -3.09
CA LEU A 458 -15.30 -20.52 -2.79
C LEU A 458 -15.36 -19.68 -1.51
N GLY A 459 -14.70 -20.16 -0.46
CA GLY A 459 -14.59 -19.48 0.83
C GLY A 459 -13.55 -18.36 0.83
N GLY A 460 -13.51 -17.51 -0.20
CA GLY A 460 -12.41 -16.56 -0.46
C GLY A 460 -12.43 -15.28 0.40
N ARG A 461 -13.37 -15.15 1.34
CA ARG A 461 -13.47 -13.99 2.25
C ARG A 461 -13.41 -14.43 3.70
N TYR A 462 -12.75 -13.66 4.54
CA TYR A 462 -12.73 -13.92 5.98
C TYR A 462 -14.10 -13.64 6.61
N ASP A 463 -14.54 -14.53 7.49
CA ASP A 463 -15.61 -14.19 8.44
C ASP A 463 -15.07 -13.14 9.43
N ALA A 464 -15.74 -11.99 9.50
CA ALA A 464 -15.27 -10.84 10.28
C ALA A 464 -15.17 -11.17 11.78
N LYS A 465 -16.10 -11.97 12.32
CA LYS A 465 -16.11 -12.32 13.75
C LYS A 465 -14.99 -13.30 14.07
N ALA A 466 -14.81 -14.34 13.26
CA ALA A 466 -13.74 -15.32 13.43
C ALA A 466 -12.36 -14.66 13.32
N LEU A 467 -12.17 -13.76 12.34
CA LEU A 467 -10.91 -13.02 12.19
C LEU A 467 -10.66 -12.07 13.37
N ALA A 468 -11.68 -11.35 13.84
CA ALA A 468 -11.56 -10.49 15.02
C ALA A 468 -11.14 -11.31 16.26
N GLN A 469 -11.76 -12.46 16.50
CA GLN A 469 -11.42 -13.34 17.63
C GLN A 469 -9.98 -13.87 17.54
N ALA A 470 -9.54 -14.26 16.34
CA ALA A 470 -8.16 -14.72 16.12
C ALA A 470 -7.15 -13.60 16.39
N LEU A 471 -7.41 -12.39 15.86
CA LEU A 471 -6.55 -11.22 16.10
C LEU A 471 -6.54 -10.81 17.57
N GLU A 472 -7.68 -10.80 18.25
CA GLU A 472 -7.74 -10.52 19.69
C GLU A 472 -6.97 -11.56 20.53
N THR A 473 -6.96 -12.82 20.10
CA THR A 473 -6.20 -13.89 20.77
C THR A 473 -4.70 -13.66 20.63
N ILE A 474 -4.23 -13.29 19.43
CA ILE A 474 -2.81 -13.03 19.15
C ILE A 474 -2.34 -11.72 19.80
N VAL A 475 -3.13 -10.64 19.68
CA VAL A 475 -2.80 -9.33 20.28
C VAL A 475 -2.87 -9.39 21.81
N GLY A 476 -3.67 -10.31 22.35
CA GLY A 476 -4.05 -10.39 23.75
C GLY A 476 -5.20 -9.43 24.06
N ARG A 477 -5.98 -9.73 25.12
CA ARG A 477 -7.01 -8.83 25.65
C ARG A 477 -6.53 -8.19 26.95
N LYS A 478 -6.54 -6.85 27.03
CA LYS A 478 -6.34 -6.14 28.31
C LYS A 478 -7.53 -6.25 29.26
N ASN A 479 -8.74 -6.43 28.73
CA ASN A 479 -9.98 -6.51 29.51
C ASN A 479 -10.47 -7.95 29.69
N VAL A 480 -9.67 -8.78 30.35
CA VAL A 480 -10.20 -9.98 31.03
C VAL A 480 -10.12 -9.66 32.51
N GLY A 481 -11.23 -9.15 33.07
CA GLY A 481 -11.47 -9.27 34.50
C GLY A 481 -11.36 -10.74 34.90
N PRO A 482 -10.93 -11.05 36.14
CA PRO A 482 -10.64 -12.42 36.54
C PRO A 482 -11.95 -13.20 36.63
N ASP A 483 -12.36 -13.85 35.54
CA ASP A 483 -13.38 -14.88 35.65
C ASP A 483 -13.17 -16.05 34.69
N ARG A 484 -13.01 -17.20 35.35
CA ARG A 484 -13.14 -18.59 34.90
C ARG A 484 -12.18 -19.09 33.82
N SER A 485 -11.01 -19.47 34.31
CA SER A 485 -10.43 -20.81 34.08
C SER A 485 -11.54 -21.86 33.89
N ARG A 486 -11.76 -22.31 32.64
CA ARG A 486 -12.40 -23.60 32.38
C ARG A 486 -11.31 -24.66 32.34
N ARG A 487 -11.00 -25.19 33.53
CA ARG A 487 -10.37 -26.49 33.70
C ARG A 487 -11.30 -27.59 33.18
N ASN A 488 -10.70 -28.53 32.45
CA ASN A 488 -11.02 -29.95 32.29
C ASN A 488 -12.43 -30.37 31.83
N THR A 489 -12.44 -31.10 30.71
CA THR A 489 -12.91 -32.50 30.72
C THR A 489 -12.05 -33.33 29.77
N LEU A 490 -11.27 -34.22 30.37
CA LEU A 490 -10.61 -35.38 29.77
C LEU A 490 -11.47 -36.59 30.17
N VAL A 491 -11.70 -37.48 29.20
CA VAL A 491 -12.12 -38.89 29.30
C VAL A 491 -13.56 -39.20 29.78
N GLY A 492 -14.28 -39.83 28.86
CA GLY A 492 -15.43 -40.73 29.04
C GLY A 492 -15.61 -41.49 27.74
#